data_AF-A0A645FCD5-F1
#
_entry.id   AF-A0A645FCD5-F1
#
_cell.length_a   1.000
_cell.length_b   1.000
_cell.length_c   1.000
_cell.angle_alpha   90.00
_cell.angle_beta   90.00
_cell.angle_gamma   90.00
#
_symmetry.space_group_name_H-M   'P 1'
#
loop_
_entity.id
_entity.type
_entity.pdbx_description
1 polymer ?
#
loop_
_entity_poly.entity_id
_entity_poly.type
_entity_poly.pdbx_seq_one_letter_code
_entity_poly.pdbx_strand_id
1 'polypeptide(L)'
;MRQINASAYEMTGKILKKAEKVGLAGCITLGEIDEFLLGAPVEIGKFGAAIVGGINGICALEETGIEIETNPISTMLDYQTMKEI
;
A
#
# COMPACT_ATOMS: atom_id res chain seq x y z
N MET A 1 0.24 5.04 -5.93
CA MET A 1 -0.09 3.89 -6.81
C MET A 1 1.20 3.22 -7.26
N ARG A 2 1.18 1.89 -7.45
CA ARG A 2 2.23 1.16 -8.19
C ARG A 2 1.67 0.62 -9.50
N GLN A 3 2.48 0.58 -10.56
CA GLN A 3 2.12 -0.06 -11.82
C GLN A 3 2.94 -1.32 -11.99
N ILE A 4 2.29 -2.42 -12.37
CA ILE A 4 2.87 -3.77 -12.41
C ILE A 4 2.55 -4.37 -13.78
N ASN A 5 3.49 -5.12 -14.37
CA ASN A 5 3.28 -5.76 -15.68
C ASN A 5 2.10 -6.74 -15.63
N ALA A 6 1.28 -6.73 -16.68
CA ALA A 6 0.09 -7.57 -16.83
C ALA A 6 0.37 -9.08 -16.61
N SER A 7 1.55 -9.55 -16.99
CA SER A 7 1.99 -10.94 -16.78
C SER A 7 2.00 -11.37 -15.30
N ALA A 8 2.08 -10.42 -14.36
CA ALA A 8 2.10 -10.66 -12.92
C ALA A 8 0.73 -10.45 -12.23
N TYR A 9 -0.36 -10.20 -12.98
CA TYR A 9 -1.66 -9.84 -12.40
C TYR A 9 -2.17 -10.87 -11.37
N GLU A 10 -2.31 -12.13 -11.78
CA GLU A 10 -2.75 -13.21 -10.90
C GLU A 10 -1.81 -13.44 -9.71
N MET A 11 -0.50 -13.39 -9.95
CA MET A 11 0.50 -13.61 -8.91
C MET A 11 0.44 -12.50 -7.86
N THR A 12 0.26 -11.26 -8.29
CA THR A 12 0.13 -10.10 -7.41
C THR A 12 -1.07 -10.25 -6.48
N GLY A 13 -2.23 -10.63 -7.02
CA GLY A 13 -3.43 -10.89 -6.19
C GLY A 13 -3.21 -12.00 -5.15
N LYS A 14 -2.50 -13.08 -5.51
CA LYS A 14 -2.17 -14.18 -4.59
C LYS A 14 -1.21 -13.73 -3.48
N ILE A 15 -0.18 -12.96 -3.81
CA ILE A 15 0.79 -12.43 -2.85
C ILE A 15 0.13 -11.46 -1.89
N LEU A 16 -0.69 -10.53 -2.39
CA LEU A 16 -1.39 -9.55 -1.56
C LEU A 16 -2.33 -10.24 -0.56
N LYS A 17 -3.11 -11.24 -1.00
CA LYS A 17 -3.94 -12.06 -0.10
C LYS A 17 -3.13 -12.81 0.96
N LYS A 18 -1.89 -13.22 0.65
CA LYS A 18 -0.99 -13.86 1.62
C LYS A 18 -0.43 -12.84 2.61
N ALA A 19 -0.07 -11.65 2.13
CA ALA A 19 0.45 -10.55 2.94
C ALA A 19 -0.61 -10.07 3.95
N GLU A 20 -1.86 -9.92 3.51
CA GLU A 20 -2.98 -9.53 4.37
C GLU A 20 -3.19 -10.51 5.54
N LYS A 21 -3.07 -11.83 5.29
CA LYS A 21 -3.19 -12.88 6.33
C LYS A 21 -2.10 -12.81 7.41
N VAL A 22 -1.00 -12.12 7.16
CA VAL A 22 0.08 -11.91 8.12
C VAL A 22 0.16 -10.46 8.57
N GLY A 23 -0.94 -9.70 8.51
CA GLY A 23 -1.01 -8.32 8.99
C GLY A 23 -0.35 -7.28 8.08
N LEU A 24 0.13 -7.67 6.89
CA LEU A 24 0.69 -6.77 5.89
C LEU A 24 -0.39 -6.41 4.86
N ALA A 25 -1.36 -5.60 5.29
CA ALA A 25 -2.47 -5.13 4.48
C ALA A 25 -2.16 -3.79 3.78
N GLY A 26 -3.20 -3.12 3.27
CA GLY A 26 -3.08 -1.76 2.75
C GLY A 26 -3.20 -1.63 1.22
N CYS A 27 -3.35 -2.73 0.49
CA CYS A 27 -3.84 -2.67 -0.88
C CYS A 27 -5.35 -2.42 -0.88
N ILE A 28 -5.78 -1.25 -1.36
CA ILE A 28 -7.19 -0.87 -1.45
C ILE A 28 -7.84 -1.64 -2.60
N THR A 29 -7.20 -1.64 -3.77
CA THR A 29 -7.70 -2.35 -4.95
C THR A 29 -6.60 -2.54 -6.00
N LEU A 30 -6.79 -3.54 -6.85
CA LEU A 30 -6.08 -3.71 -8.11
C LEU A 30 -6.97 -3.16 -9.23
N GLY A 31 -6.38 -2.38 -10.15
CA GLY A 31 -7.04 -1.98 -11.38
C GLY A 31 -6.98 -3.09 -12.42
N GLU A 32 -7.84 -2.99 -13.42
CA GLU A 32 -7.77 -3.85 -14.59
C GLU A 32 -6.52 -3.51 -15.44
N ILE A 33 -6.12 -4.45 -16.30
CA ILE A 33 -4.99 -4.27 -17.22
C ILE A 33 -5.34 -3.20 -18.25
N ASP A 34 -4.38 -2.31 -18.54
CA ASP A 34 -4.47 -1.20 -19.50
C ASP A 34 -5.53 -0.14 -19.18
N GLU A 35 -6.13 -0.21 -17.99
CA GLU A 35 -7.17 0.69 -17.52
C GLU A 35 -6.66 1.68 -16.47
N PHE A 36 -7.30 2.85 -16.42
CA PHE A 36 -7.03 3.85 -15.39
C PHE A 36 -7.46 3.32 -14.02
N LEU A 37 -6.67 3.60 -12.99
CA LEU A 37 -7.04 3.25 -11.62
C LEU A 37 -7.30 4.52 -10.80
N LEU A 38 -8.53 4.67 -10.30
CA LEU A 38 -8.96 5.83 -9.51
C LEU A 38 -8.69 7.17 -10.23
N GLY A 39 -8.86 7.20 -11.56
CA GLY A 39 -8.61 8.38 -12.39
C GLY A 39 -7.14 8.66 -12.71
N ALA A 40 -6.20 7.90 -12.14
CA ALA A 40 -4.79 8.00 -12.51
C ALA A 40 -4.45 7.05 -13.67
N PRO A 41 -3.66 7.52 -14.66
CA PRO A 41 -3.32 6.74 -15.84
C PRO A 41 -2.39 5.58 -15.50
N VAL A 42 -2.55 4.49 -16.25
CA VAL A 42 -1.69 3.29 -16.21
C VAL A 42 -1.11 3.07 -17.61
N GLU A 43 0.15 2.68 -17.68
CA GLU A 43 0.83 2.38 -18.94
C GLU A 43 0.27 1.11 -19.58
N ILE A 44 0.26 1.07 -20.91
CA ILE A 44 -0.10 -0.12 -21.68
C ILE A 44 0.84 -1.29 -21.33
N GLY A 45 0.28 -2.48 -21.21
CA GLY A 45 0.93 -3.70 -20.72
C GLY A 45 0.98 -3.80 -19.19
N LYS A 46 0.33 -2.90 -18.44
CA LYS A 46 0.38 -2.85 -16.97
C LYS A 46 -1.00 -2.72 -16.34
N PHE A 47 -1.05 -2.94 -15.03
CA PHE A 47 -2.20 -2.65 -14.19
C PHE A 47 -1.76 -1.86 -12.96
N GLY A 48 -2.68 -1.09 -12.38
CA GLY A 48 -2.45 -0.31 -11.17
C GLY A 48 -2.71 -1.11 -9.89
N ALA A 49 -1.97 -0.81 -8.83
CA ALA A 49 -2.28 -1.21 -7.46
C ALA A 49 -2.35 0.05 -6.57
N ALA A 50 -3.51 0.27 -5.94
CA ALA A 50 -3.72 1.36 -4.99
C ALA A 50 -3.30 0.91 -3.59
N ILE A 51 -2.29 1.57 -3.03
CA ILE A 51 -1.73 1.25 -1.71
C ILE A 51 -1.91 2.46 -0.79
N VAL A 52 -2.34 2.23 0.45
CA VAL A 52 -2.45 3.26 1.49
C VAL A 52 -1.09 3.85 1.87
N GLY A 53 -1.08 5.09 2.37
CA GLY A 53 0.12 5.72 2.91
C GLY A 53 0.47 5.16 4.28
N GLY A 54 1.76 4.90 4.54
CA GLY A 54 2.22 4.34 5.82
C GLY A 54 2.06 5.28 7.01
N ILE A 55 1.88 6.59 6.78
CA ILE A 55 1.72 7.61 7.83
C ILE A 55 0.26 8.02 8.06
N ASN A 56 -0.72 7.40 7.38
CA ASN A 56 -2.13 7.79 7.49
C ASN A 56 -2.64 7.81 8.94
N GLY A 57 -2.24 6.83 9.76
CA GLY A 57 -2.62 6.80 11.18
C GLY A 57 -1.97 7.91 12.01
N ILE A 58 -0.75 8.33 11.65
CA ILE A 58 -0.06 9.46 12.29
C ILE A 58 -0.74 10.78 11.91
N CYS A 59 -1.07 10.97 10.64
CA CYS A 59 -1.83 12.14 10.18
C CYS A 59 -3.21 12.22 10.85
N ALA A 60 -3.91 11.08 10.98
CA ALA A 60 -5.20 11.04 11.67
C ALA A 60 -5.10 11.46 13.15
N LEU A 61 -3.98 11.16 13.83
CA LEU A 61 -3.73 11.64 15.19
C LEU A 61 -3.43 13.14 15.22
N GLU A 62 -2.62 13.64 14.27
CA GLU A 62 -2.33 15.07 14.17
C GLU A 62 -3.60 15.90 13.94
N GLU A 63 -4.54 15.40 13.13
CA GLU A 63 -5.87 16.00 12.90
C GLU A 63 -6.72 16.13 14.18
N THR A 64 -6.36 15.45 15.28
CA THR A 64 -7.02 15.60 16.60
C THR A 64 -6.46 16.76 17.44
N GLY A 65 -5.44 17.46 16.94
CA GLY A 65 -4.76 18.57 17.63
C GLY A 65 -3.52 18.17 18.43
N ILE A 66 -3.04 16.93 18.28
CA ILE A 66 -1.78 16.47 18.85
C ILE A 66 -0.65 16.89 17.91
N GLU A 67 0.29 17.70 18.40
CA GLU A 67 1.47 18.09 17.62
C GLU A 67 2.42 16.89 17.46
N ILE A 68 2.74 16.51 16.22
CA ILE A 68 3.58 15.36 15.89
C ILE A 68 4.67 15.77 14.91
N GLU A 69 5.92 15.43 15.22
CA GLU A 69 7.06 15.58 14.31
C GLU A 69 7.39 14.22 13.66
N THR A 70 7.45 14.17 12.33
CA THR A 70 7.84 12.96 11.59
C THR A 70 9.26 13.08 11.05
N ASN A 71 10.01 11.98 11.11
CA ASN A 71 11.35 11.90 10.54
C ASN A 71 11.34 11.05 9.26
N PRO A 72 12.23 11.31 8.29
CA PRO A 72 12.41 10.43 7.15
C PRO A 72 12.70 8.98 7.57
N ILE A 73 12.37 8.04 6.67
CA ILE A 73 12.65 6.61 6.88
C ILE A 73 14.15 6.44 7.14
N SER A 74 14.48 5.98 8.34
CA SER A 74 15.86 5.95 8.85
C SER A 74 16.22 4.64 9.56
N THR A 75 15.30 3.67 9.65
CA THR A 75 15.52 2.45 10.44
C THR A 75 14.90 1.21 9.82
N MET A 76 15.46 0.06 10.17
CA MET A 76 14.90 -1.27 9.94
C MET A 76 14.42 -1.83 11.27
N LEU A 77 13.20 -2.35 11.30
CA LEU A 77 12.62 -2.98 12.49
C LEU A 77 12.33 -4.45 12.18
N ASP A 78 12.55 -5.32 13.17
CA ASP A 78 12.08 -6.68 13.09
C ASP A 78 10.56 -6.70 13.23
N TYR A 79 9.88 -7.26 12.23
CA TYR A 79 8.43 -7.40 12.21
C TYR A 79 7.90 -8.09 13.47
N GLN A 80 8.65 -9.05 14.03
CA GLN A 80 8.25 -9.79 15.24
C GLN A 80 8.18 -8.90 16.50
N THR A 81 8.80 -7.72 16.49
CA THR A 81 8.76 -6.77 17.60
C THR A 81 7.52 -5.87 17.57
N MET A 82 6.77 -5.86 16.46
CA MET A 82 5.54 -5.08 16.32
C MET A 82 4.35 -5.79 16.98
N LYS A 83 3.34 -5.01 17.37
CA LYS A 83 2.08 -5.51 17.92
C LYS A 83 0.92 -5.13 17.01
N GLU A 84 -0.03 -6.03 16.90
CA GLU A 84 -1.34 -5.73 16.30
C GLU A 84 -2.06 -4.70 17.19
N ILE A 85 -2.75 -3.76 16.55
CA ILE A 85 -3.46 -2.63 17.20
C ILE A 85 -4.90 -3.03 17.43
#